data_AF-A0A7V5AP63-F1
#
_entry.id   AF-A0A7V5AP63-F1
#
_cell.length_a   1.000
_cell.length_b   1.000
_cell.length_c   1.000
_cell.angle_alpha   90.00
_cell.angle_beta   90.00
_cell.angle_gamma   90.00
#
_symmetry.space_group_name_H-M   'P 1'
#
loop_
_entity.id
_entity.type
_entity.pdbx_description
1 polymer ?
#
loop_
_entity_poly.entity_id
_entity_poly.type
_entity_poly.pdbx_seq_one_letter_code
_entity_poly.pdbx_strand_id
1 'polypeptide(L)' 'MINKVGEWTSRLKSFLNDAKAELKKVTWPTRRQTLASTFVVIIISVVLAVFLGIVDLGLAKIIKLILG' A
#
# COMPACT_ATOMS: atom_id res chain seq x y z
N MET A 1 36.20 27.74 13.27
CA MET A 1 35.40 26.86 12.38
C MET A 1 35.16 25.45 12.94
N ILE A 2 35.98 24.94 13.87
CA ILE A 2 35.93 23.55 14.35
C ILE A 2 34.74 23.28 15.33
N ASN A 3 34.39 24.24 16.20
CA ASN A 3 33.26 24.08 17.15
C ASN A 3 31.87 24.04 16.49
N LYS A 4 31.76 24.51 15.23
CA LYS A 4 30.48 24.51 14.50
C LYS A 4 30.07 23.08 14.14
N VAL A 5 31.03 22.17 13.91
CA VAL A 5 30.81 20.77 13.52
C VAL A 5 30.16 19.97 14.66
N GLY A 6 30.55 20.21 15.91
CA GLY A 6 29.93 19.59 17.09
C GLY A 6 28.48 20.05 17.34
N GLU A 7 28.12 21.27 16.93
CA GLU A 7 26.72 21.72 17.00
C GLU A 7 25.82 20.99 16.00
N TRP A 8 26.31 20.67 14.79
CA TRP A 8 25.50 19.96 13.78
C TRP A 8 25.15 18.54 14.21
N THR A 9 26.03 17.85 14.93
CA THR A 9 25.75 16.50 15.45
C THR A 9 24.71 16.53 16.57
N SER A 10 24.78 17.53 17.46
CA SER A 10 23.76 17.77 18.49
C SER A 10 22.38 18.05 17.88
N ARG A 11 22.32 18.94 16.88
CA ARG A 11 21.09 19.26 16.14
C ARG A 11 20.50 18.02 15.47
N LEU A 12 21.29 17.25 14.73
CA LEU A 12 20.86 16.00 14.07
C LEU A 12 20.31 14.98 15.07
N LYS A 13 20.94 14.86 16.24
CA LYS A 13 20.47 13.95 17.29
C LYS A 13 19.14 14.40 17.87
N SER A 14 18.93 15.72 18.03
CA SER A 14 17.62 16.28 18.42
C SER A 14 16.57 16.01 17.35
N PHE A 15 16.86 16.32 16.07
CA PHE A 15 15.95 16.07 14.94
C PHE A 15 15.52 14.61 14.83
N LEU A 16 16.43 13.64 15.03
CA LEU A 16 16.08 12.22 15.02
C LEU A 16 15.22 11.82 16.22
N ASN A 17 15.44 12.43 17.39
CA ASN A 17 14.62 12.19 18.57
C ASN A 17 13.20 12.75 18.41
N ASP A 18 13.11 13.96 17.84
CA ASP A 18 11.85 14.63 17.55
C ASP A 18 11.07 13.88 16.45
N ALA A 19 11.73 13.45 15.37
CA ALA A 19 11.14 12.62 14.33
C ALA A 19 10.65 11.27 14.88
N LYS A 20 11.40 10.64 15.79
CA LYS A 20 10.98 9.40 16.47
C LYS A 20 9.76 9.63 17.37
N ALA A 21 9.64 10.80 18.00
CA ALA A 21 8.48 11.16 18.81
C ALA A 21 7.23 11.41 17.94
N GLU A 22 7.37 12.04 16.76
CA GLU A 22 6.29 12.22 15.79
C GLU A 22 5.87 10.90 15.12
N LEU A 23 6.82 10.04 14.75
CA LEU A 23 6.54 8.70 14.24
C LEU A 23 5.80 7.83 15.28
N LYS A 24 5.91 8.15 16.57
CA LYS A 24 5.15 7.50 17.64
C LYS A 24 3.71 8.03 17.76
N LYS A 25 3.44 9.23 17.24
CA LYS A 25 2.08 9.80 17.09
C LYS A 25 1.39 9.30 15.82
N VAL A 26 2.15 8.78 14.85
CA VAL A 26 1.57 8.01 13.75
C VAL A 26 0.92 6.77 14.36
N THR A 27 -0.40 6.80 14.42
CA THR A 27 -1.26 5.71 14.86
C THR A 27 -1.10 4.54 13.88
N TRP A 28 -0.05 3.75 14.07
CA TRP A 28 0.11 2.51 13.32
C TRP A 28 -1.13 1.66 13.57
N PRO A 29 -1.93 1.39 12.51
CA PRO A 29 -3.19 0.70 12.65
C PRO A 29 -2.92 -0.67 13.26
N THR A 30 -3.69 -1.02 14.29
CA THR A 30 -3.57 -2.30 14.97
C THR A 30 -3.80 -3.40 13.93
N ARG A 31 -2.98 -4.47 13.92
CA ARG A 31 -2.95 -5.52 12.87
C ARG A 31 -4.33 -6.05 12.44
N ARG A 32 -5.33 -5.99 13.33
CA ARG A 32 -6.72 -6.39 13.07
C ARG A 32 -7.43 -5.49 12.04
N GLN A 33 -7.18 -4.19 12.03
CA GLN A 33 -7.75 -3.26 11.04
C GLN A 33 -7.09 -3.43 9.67
N THR A 34 -5.77 -3.64 9.63
CA THR A 34 -5.04 -3.90 8.38
C THR A 34 -5.59 -5.16 7.70
N LEU A 35 -5.82 -6.23 8.46
CA LEU A 35 -6.41 -7.47 7.93
C LEU A 35 -7.84 -7.27 7.42
N ALA A 36 -8.67 -6.50 8.13
CA ALA A 36 -10.04 -6.20 7.69
C ALA A 36 -10.05 -5.45 6.34
N SER A 37 -9.19 -4.44 6.18
CA SER A 37 -9.06 -3.70 4.92
C SER A 37 -8.54 -4.57 3.78
N THR A 38 -7.56 -5.45 4.03
CA THR A 38 -7.06 -6.39 3.02
C THR A 38 -8.13 -7.41 2.61
N PHE A 39 -8.97 -7.87 3.54
CA PHE A 39 -10.03 -8.83 3.25
C PHE A 39 -11.07 -8.28 2.28
N VAL A 40 -11.46 -7.02 2.44
CA VAL A 40 -12.38 -6.33 1.51
C VAL A 40 -11.77 -6.26 0.09
N VAL A 41 -10.49 -5.93 -0.02
CA VAL A 41 -9.80 -5.87 -1.32
C VAL A 41 -9.76 -7.23 -2.00
N ILE A 42 -9.52 -8.32 -1.24
CA ILE A 42 -9.53 -9.69 -1.78
C ILE A 42 -10.91 -10.02 -2.36
N ILE A 43 -11.99 -9.74 -1.63
CA ILE A 43 -13.35 -10.00 -2.12
C ILE A 43 -13.61 -9.25 -3.43
N ILE A 44 -13.31 -7.95 -3.46
CA ILE A 44 -13.53 -7.12 -4.65
C ILE A 44 -12.70 -7.64 -5.83
N SER A 45 -11.44 -8.00 -5.59
CA SER A 45 -10.55 -8.56 -6.63
C SER A 45 -11.09 -9.87 -7.20
N VAL A 46 -11.63 -10.77 -6.36
CA VAL A 46 -12.24 -12.03 -6.82
C VAL A 46 -13.47 -11.76 -7.67
N VAL A 47 -14.34 -10.84 -7.27
CA VAL A 47 -15.54 -10.47 -8.05
C VAL A 47 -15.14 -9.93 -9.43
N LEU A 48 -14.15 -9.03 -9.48
CA LEU A 48 -13.63 -8.49 -10.74
C LEU A 48 -13.02 -9.57 -11.62
N ALA A 49 -12.24 -10.49 -11.04
CA ALA A 49 -11.64 -11.60 -11.78
C ALA A 49 -12.69 -12.52 -12.41
N VAL A 50 -13.76 -12.83 -11.67
CA VAL A 50 -14.88 -13.62 -12.20
C VAL A 50 -15.60 -12.86 -13.32
N PHE A 51 -15.91 -11.58 -13.12
CA PHE A 51 -16.57 -10.76 -14.13
C PHE A 51 -15.76 -10.69 -15.43
N LEU A 52 -14.47 -10.33 -15.34
CA LEU A 52 -13.58 -10.28 -16.49
C LEU A 52 -13.44 -11.65 -17.15
N GLY A 53 -13.29 -12.73 -16.38
CA GLY A 53 -13.21 -14.08 -16.91
C GLY A 53 -14.46 -14.49 -17.71
N ILE A 54 -15.66 -14.11 -17.26
CA ILE A 54 -16.90 -14.35 -18.01
C ILE A 54 -16.91 -13.56 -19.32
N VAL A 55 -16.51 -12.29 -19.28
CA VAL A 55 -16.44 -11.43 -20.46
C VAL A 55 -15.43 -11.97 -21.47
N ASP A 56 -14.24 -12.36 -21.02
CA ASP A 56 -13.17 -12.93 -21.86
C ASP A 56 -13.62 -14.22 -22.53
N LEU A 57 -14.30 -15.11 -21.81
CA LEU A 57 -14.86 -16.34 -22.36
C LEU A 57 -16.00 -16.06 -23.36
N GLY A 58 -16.83 -15.05 -23.08
CA GLY A 58 -17.89 -14.60 -23.98
C GLY A 58 -17.32 -14.06 -25.29
N LEU A 59 -16.36 -13.14 -25.20
CA LEU A 59 -15.65 -12.58 -26.36
C LEU A 59 -14.92 -13.67 -27.15
N ALA A 60 -14.20 -14.57 -26.47
CA ALA A 60 -13.50 -15.66 -27.15
C ALA A 60 -14.44 -16.57 -27.94
N LYS A 61 -15.65 -16.83 -27.43
CA LYS A 61 -16.69 -17.57 -28.16
C LYS A 61 -17.22 -16.80 -29.38
N ILE A 62 -17.48 -15.50 -29.22
CA ILE A 62 -17.94 -14.64 -30.33
C ILE A 62 -16.89 -14.55 -31.43
N ILE A 63 -15.63 -14.32 -31.06
CA ILE A 63 -14.51 -14.24 -32.00
C ILE A 63 -14.35 -15.57 -32.74
N LYS A 64 -14.45 -16.71 -32.05
CA LYS A 64 -14.44 -18.04 -32.71
C LYS A 64 -15.61 -18.27 -33.66
N LEU A 65 -16.78 -17.69 -33.39
CA LEU A 65 -17.94 -17.78 -34.28
C LEU A 65 -17.79 -16.91 -35.53
N ILE A 66 -17.03 -15.81 -35.44
CA ILE A 66 -16.77 -14.88 -36.56
C ILE A 66 -15.60 -15.34 -37.43
N LEU A 67 -14.56 -15.91 -36.81
CA LEU A 67 -13.35 -16.41 -37.49
C LEU A 67 -13.46 -17.87 -37.96
N GLY A 68 -14.44 -18.63 -37.45
CA GLY A 68 -14.84 -19.93 -37.98
C GLY A 68 -15.89 -19.77 -39.06
#